data_AF-A0A1E4K7F3-F1
#
_entry.id   AF-A0A1E4K7F3-F1
#
_cell.length_a   1.000
_cell.length_b   1.000
_cell.length_c   1.000
_cell.angle_alpha   90.00
_cell.angle_beta   90.00
_cell.angle_gamma   90.00
#
_symmetry.space_group_name_H-M   'P 1'
#
loop_
_entity.id
_entity.type
_entity.pdbx_description
1 polymer ?
#
loop_
_entity_poly.entity_id
_entity_poly.type
_entity_poly.pdbx_seq_one_letter_code
_entity_poly.pdbx_strand_id
1 'polypeptide(L)'
;MTQGEHPAPVGRFGAILRDLGSSIGDLLGGGRLEPEQAVSVEVAFGLLGYLAGVDSIVTSHEAEFVNQLMDELQLSTRARDLAQQAFSRGRKREIAVDAELDRFLATYPRGGAEARRLHDALYRLAAADGRLQPREKAFLDAVTAKLV
;
A
#
# COMPACT_ATOMS: atom_id res chain seq x y z
N MET A 1 13.85 -41.32 9.25
CA MET A 1 14.75 -40.23 9.69
C MET A 1 14.44 -39.04 8.79
N THR A 2 14.17 -37.92 9.45
CA THR A 2 13.43 -36.74 8.99
C THR A 2 14.04 -36.07 7.75
N GLN A 3 13.21 -35.84 6.73
CA GLN A 3 13.50 -34.88 5.69
C GLN A 3 13.56 -33.48 6.32
N GLY A 4 14.71 -32.82 6.19
CA GLY A 4 14.80 -31.39 6.41
C GLY A 4 14.30 -30.68 5.15
N GLU A 5 13.03 -30.33 5.14
CA GLU A 5 12.56 -29.26 4.25
C GLU A 5 13.21 -27.96 4.73
N HIS A 6 14.27 -27.55 4.05
CA HIS A 6 14.78 -26.20 4.16
C HIS A 6 13.74 -25.26 3.53
N PRO A 7 13.13 -24.32 4.28
CA PRO A 7 12.27 -23.32 3.66
C PRO A 7 13.12 -22.50 2.68
N ALA A 8 12.62 -22.34 1.45
CA ALA A 8 13.25 -21.49 0.44
C ALA A 8 13.54 -20.10 1.05
N PRO A 9 14.68 -19.47 0.71
CA PRO A 9 14.94 -18.12 1.17
C PRO A 9 13.81 -17.22 0.66
N VAL A 10 12.99 -16.71 1.57
CA VAL A 10 12.00 -15.68 1.25
C VAL A 10 12.81 -14.52 0.68
N GLY A 11 12.72 -14.29 -0.63
CA GLY A 11 13.43 -13.19 -1.27
C GLY A 11 13.08 -11.87 -0.58
N ARG A 12 14.00 -10.91 -0.56
CA ARG A 12 13.83 -9.58 0.08
C ARG A 12 12.45 -8.96 -0.20
N PHE A 13 11.95 -9.14 -1.42
CA PHE A 13 10.64 -8.71 -1.88
C PHE A 13 9.45 -9.35 -1.15
N GLY A 14 9.51 -10.65 -0.85
CA GLY A 14 8.46 -11.34 -0.09
C GLY A 14 8.36 -10.87 1.37
N ALA A 15 9.47 -10.43 1.97
CA ALA A 15 9.45 -9.81 3.28
C ALA A 15 8.77 -8.43 3.25
N ILE A 16 9.08 -7.61 2.23
CA ILE A 16 8.43 -6.31 2.01
C ILE A 16 6.92 -6.47 1.83
N LEU A 17 6.51 -7.45 1.02
CA LEU A 17 5.09 -7.77 0.80
C LEU A 17 4.38 -8.13 2.09
N ARG A 18 4.96 -9.01 2.91
CA ARG A 18 4.38 -9.43 4.19
C ARG A 18 4.25 -8.26 5.17
N ASP A 19 5.28 -7.44 5.28
CA ASP A 19 5.31 -6.26 6.15
C ASP A 19 4.27 -5.22 5.74
N LEU A 20 4.12 -5.01 4.42
CA LEU A 20 3.11 -4.12 3.86
C LEU A 20 1.70 -4.69 4.03
N GLY A 21 1.51 -5.98 3.77
CA GLY A 21 0.26 -6.71 3.94
C GLY A 21 -0.26 -6.64 5.37
N SER A 22 0.62 -6.76 6.37
CA SER A 22 0.23 -6.57 7.77
C SER A 22 -0.23 -5.14 8.07
N SER A 23 0.48 -4.12 7.56
CA SER A 23 0.16 -2.71 7.86
C SER A 23 -1.14 -2.27 7.18
N ILE A 24 -1.36 -2.70 5.94
CA ILE A 24 -2.57 -2.39 5.16
C ILE A 24 -3.73 -3.31 5.54
N GLY A 25 -3.49 -4.56 5.91
CA GLY A 25 -4.53 -5.52 6.28
C GLY A 25 -5.36 -5.01 7.45
N ASP A 26 -4.70 -4.45 8.45
CA ASP A 26 -5.34 -3.82 9.60
C ASP A 26 -6.10 -2.53 9.24
N LEU A 27 -5.77 -1.89 8.12
CA LEU A 27 -6.51 -0.73 7.58
C LEU A 27 -7.77 -1.17 6.82
N LEU A 28 -7.70 -2.28 6.08
CA LEU A 28 -8.76 -2.70 5.15
C LEU A 28 -9.75 -3.72 5.72
N GLY A 29 -9.48 -4.32 6.89
CA GLY A 29 -10.46 -4.96 7.77
C GLY A 29 -11.53 -5.88 7.12
N GLY A 30 -11.22 -7.16 6.96
CA GLY A 30 -12.23 -8.23 7.07
C GLY A 30 -13.16 -8.50 5.87
N GLY A 31 -12.71 -8.27 4.63
CA GLY A 31 -13.26 -8.92 3.43
C GLY A 31 -14.62 -8.43 2.91
N ARG A 32 -15.26 -7.42 3.54
CA ARG A 32 -16.55 -6.86 3.11
C ARG A 32 -16.40 -5.45 2.54
N LEU A 33 -16.68 -5.26 1.25
CA LEU A 33 -16.63 -3.92 0.63
C LEU A 33 -17.80 -3.00 1.04
N GLU A 34 -17.78 -2.54 2.28
CA GLU A 34 -18.57 -1.40 2.72
C GLU A 34 -18.01 -0.10 2.11
N PRO A 35 -18.80 0.98 1.98
CA PRO A 35 -18.34 2.23 1.36
C PRO A 35 -17.05 2.81 1.96
N GLU A 36 -16.90 2.73 3.28
CA GLU A 36 -15.71 3.18 4.01
C GLU A 36 -14.48 2.33 3.68
N GLN A 37 -14.65 1.02 3.52
CA GLN A 37 -13.58 0.13 3.09
C GLN A 37 -13.21 0.36 1.63
N ALA A 38 -14.18 0.65 0.76
CA ALA A 38 -13.92 0.99 -0.64
C ALA A 38 -13.06 2.26 -0.75
N VAL A 39 -13.37 3.30 0.03
CA VAL A 39 -12.53 4.51 0.11
C VAL A 39 -11.13 4.17 0.60
N SER A 40 -11.01 3.32 1.63
CA SER A 40 -9.71 2.90 2.15
C SER A 40 -8.88 2.14 1.11
N VAL A 41 -9.50 1.20 0.39
CA VAL A 41 -8.86 0.43 -0.69
C VAL A 41 -8.38 1.38 -1.79
N GLU A 42 -9.26 2.27 -2.25
CA GLU A 42 -8.94 3.22 -3.32
C GLU A 42 -7.81 4.17 -2.94
N VAL A 43 -7.88 4.77 -1.74
CA VAL A 43 -6.85 5.72 -1.30
C VAL A 43 -5.53 5.00 -1.04
N ALA A 44 -5.55 3.86 -0.34
CA ALA A 44 -4.33 3.11 -0.04
C ALA A 44 -3.62 2.66 -1.33
N PHE A 45 -4.32 1.96 -2.23
CA PHE A 45 -3.70 1.49 -3.47
C PHE A 45 -3.35 2.64 -4.41
N GLY A 46 -4.14 3.73 -4.44
CA GLY A 46 -3.81 4.94 -5.18
C GLY A 46 -2.49 5.58 -4.73
N LEU A 47 -2.32 5.77 -3.42
CA LEU A 47 -1.10 6.36 -2.86
C LEU A 47 0.12 5.43 -3.03
N LEU A 48 -0.05 4.12 -2.85
CA LEU A 48 1.00 3.13 -3.13
C LEU A 48 1.41 3.16 -4.59
N GLY A 49 0.44 3.25 -5.51
CA GLY A 49 0.70 3.37 -6.94
C GLY A 49 1.44 4.65 -7.27
N TYR A 50 1.02 5.78 -6.68
CA TYR A 50 1.70 7.06 -6.86
C TYR A 50 3.15 6.99 -6.41
N LEU A 51 3.39 6.46 -5.20
CA LEU A 51 4.73 6.26 -4.65
C LEU A 51 5.58 5.35 -5.54
N ALA A 52 5.04 4.22 -6.02
CA ALA A 52 5.74 3.32 -6.95
C ALA A 52 6.08 3.98 -8.30
N GLY A 53 5.31 4.98 -8.73
CA GLY A 53 5.60 5.80 -9.91
C GLY A 53 6.58 6.96 -9.68
N VAL A 54 7.01 7.23 -8.44
CA VAL A 54 8.00 8.27 -8.13
C VAL A 54 9.40 7.81 -8.43
N ASP A 55 9.75 6.64 -7.91
CA ASP A 55 10.97 5.91 -8.20
C ASP A 55 10.55 4.45 -8.27
N SER A 56 10.95 3.78 -9.34
CA SER A 56 10.35 2.51 -9.72
C SER A 56 10.85 1.37 -8.79
N ILE A 57 10.45 1.42 -7.51
CA ILE A 57 10.77 0.46 -6.45
C ILE A 57 10.26 -0.94 -6.81
N VAL A 58 9.29 -1.03 -7.72
CA VAL A 58 8.66 -2.27 -8.17
C VAL A 58 8.87 -2.46 -9.68
N THR A 59 10.11 -2.48 -10.13
CA THR A 59 10.50 -2.32 -11.56
C THR A 59 10.28 -3.49 -12.48
N SER A 60 10.13 -4.72 -11.99
CA SER A 60 10.04 -5.90 -12.88
C SER A 60 8.86 -6.81 -12.59
N HIS A 61 8.26 -6.70 -11.41
CA HIS A 61 7.20 -7.58 -10.93
C HIS A 61 6.04 -6.74 -10.34
N GLU A 62 5.72 -5.60 -10.96
CA GLU A 62 4.76 -4.63 -10.41
C GLU A 62 3.33 -5.14 -10.37
N ALA A 63 2.89 -5.77 -11.44
CA ALA A 63 1.59 -6.45 -11.46
C ALA A 63 1.58 -7.63 -10.46
N GLU A 64 2.69 -8.36 -10.35
CA GLU A 64 2.80 -9.49 -9.42
C GLU A 64 2.81 -9.02 -7.96
N PHE A 65 3.51 -7.93 -7.64
CA PHE A 65 3.50 -7.26 -6.35
C PHE A 65 2.08 -6.93 -5.92
N VAL A 66 1.35 -6.23 -6.79
CA VAL A 66 0.00 -5.78 -6.52
C VAL A 66 -0.93 -6.98 -6.32
N ASN A 67 -0.83 -8.00 -7.19
CA ASN A 67 -1.62 -9.21 -7.05
C ASN A 67 -1.32 -9.95 -5.73
N GLN A 68 -0.04 -10.15 -5.41
CA GLN A 68 0.39 -10.81 -4.16
C GLN A 68 -0.04 -10.02 -2.93
N LEU A 69 0.04 -8.68 -2.98
CA LEU A 69 -0.45 -7.83 -1.90
C LEU A 69 -1.96 -7.98 -1.72
N MET A 70 -2.74 -8.02 -2.81
CA MET A 70 -4.19 -8.27 -2.73
C MET A 70 -4.53 -9.67 -2.19
N ASP A 71 -3.70 -10.67 -2.47
CA ASP A 71 -3.80 -12.03 -1.92
C ASP A 71 -3.54 -12.04 -0.41
N GLU A 72 -2.45 -11.40 0.05
CA GLU A 72 -2.11 -11.24 1.47
C GLU A 72 -3.22 -10.52 2.24
N LEU A 73 -3.83 -9.51 1.62
CA LEU A 73 -4.94 -8.75 2.18
C LEU A 73 -6.29 -9.48 2.11
N GLN A 74 -6.34 -10.67 1.49
CA GLN A 74 -7.55 -11.47 1.29
C GLN A 74 -8.71 -10.66 0.67
N LEU A 75 -8.39 -9.78 -0.28
CA LEU A 75 -9.39 -8.92 -0.92
C LEU A 75 -10.37 -9.73 -1.76
N SER A 76 -11.67 -9.42 -1.62
CA SER A 76 -12.72 -9.93 -2.50
C SER A 76 -12.47 -9.51 -3.96
N THR A 77 -13.06 -10.21 -4.93
CA THR A 77 -12.90 -9.90 -6.37
C THR A 77 -13.18 -8.42 -6.68
N ARG A 78 -14.27 -7.87 -6.13
CA ARG A 78 -14.64 -6.47 -6.34
C ARG A 78 -13.62 -5.51 -5.68
N ALA A 79 -13.02 -5.89 -4.56
CA ALA A 79 -12.00 -5.07 -3.88
C ALA A 79 -10.69 -5.08 -4.67
N ARG A 80 -10.34 -6.23 -5.27
CA ARG A 80 -9.20 -6.36 -6.18
C ARG A 80 -9.35 -5.46 -7.39
N ASP A 81 -10.52 -5.43 -8.01
CA ASP A 81 -10.78 -4.55 -9.17
C ASP A 81 -10.58 -3.07 -8.81
N LEU A 82 -11.12 -2.63 -7.67
CA LEU A 82 -10.94 -1.27 -7.16
C LEU A 82 -9.47 -0.96 -6.87
N ALA A 83 -8.80 -1.85 -6.13
CA ALA A 83 -7.38 -1.73 -5.80
C ALA A 83 -6.51 -1.63 -7.05
N GLN A 84 -6.77 -2.44 -8.08
CA GLN A 84 -5.99 -2.47 -9.32
C GLN A 84 -6.17 -1.18 -10.13
N GLN A 85 -7.42 -0.68 -10.21
CA GLN A 85 -7.73 0.58 -10.87
C GLN A 85 -7.09 1.76 -10.14
N ALA A 86 -7.23 1.81 -8.82
CA ALA A 86 -6.65 2.86 -7.99
C ALA A 86 -5.12 2.88 -8.09
N PHE A 87 -4.46 1.73 -7.96
CA PHE A 87 -3.01 1.61 -8.12
C PHE A 87 -2.54 2.08 -9.50
N SER A 88 -3.23 1.66 -10.56
CA SER A 88 -2.89 2.06 -11.93
C SER A 88 -3.00 3.58 -12.12
N ARG A 89 -4.08 4.20 -11.64
CA ARG A 89 -4.26 5.66 -11.67
C ARG A 89 -3.19 6.38 -10.87
N GLY A 90 -2.89 5.89 -9.66
CA GLY A 90 -1.83 6.41 -8.81
C GLY A 90 -0.49 6.42 -9.52
N ARG A 91 -0.10 5.27 -10.09
CA ARG A 91 1.16 5.10 -10.83
C ARG A 91 1.28 6.00 -12.05
N LYS A 92 0.17 6.21 -12.77
CA LYS A 92 0.11 7.16 -13.90
C LYS A 92 0.08 8.64 -13.45
N ARG A 93 0.07 8.90 -12.14
CA ARG A 93 -0.08 10.24 -11.55
C ARG A 93 -1.42 10.89 -11.93
N GLU A 94 -2.45 10.07 -12.12
CA GLU A 94 -3.84 10.46 -12.44
C GLU A 94 -4.72 10.56 -11.17
N ILE A 95 -4.08 10.79 -10.02
CA ILE A 95 -4.76 11.05 -8.74
C ILE A 95 -4.28 12.39 -8.17
N ALA A 96 -5.19 13.09 -7.52
CA ALA A 96 -4.85 14.26 -6.70
C ALA A 96 -4.59 13.78 -5.28
N VAL A 97 -3.32 13.54 -4.93
CA VAL A 97 -2.89 13.01 -3.62
C VAL A 97 -3.57 13.72 -2.46
N ASP A 98 -3.61 15.05 -2.49
CA ASP A 98 -4.24 15.83 -1.43
C ASP A 98 -5.74 15.55 -1.28
N ALA A 99 -6.46 15.41 -2.40
CA ALA A 99 -7.88 15.12 -2.38
C ALA A 99 -8.16 13.68 -1.94
N GLU A 100 -7.31 12.72 -2.33
CA GLU A 100 -7.39 11.33 -1.86
C GLU A 100 -7.22 11.25 -0.33
N LEU A 101 -6.23 11.98 0.21
CA LEU A 101 -6.02 12.10 1.65
C LEU A 101 -7.20 12.77 2.36
N ASP A 102 -7.78 13.83 1.78
CA ASP A 102 -8.94 14.49 2.37
C ASP A 102 -10.18 13.57 2.37
N ARG A 103 -10.39 12.75 1.33
CA ARG A 103 -11.44 11.70 1.32
C ARG A 103 -11.22 10.67 2.42
N PHE A 104 -9.98 10.24 2.61
CA PHE A 104 -9.63 9.29 3.67
C PHE A 104 -9.86 9.88 5.06
N LEU A 105 -9.46 11.14 5.26
CA LEU A 105 -9.58 11.84 6.54
C LEU A 105 -11.01 12.26 6.89
N ALA A 106 -11.92 12.26 5.90
CA ALA A 106 -13.35 12.41 6.14
C ALA A 106 -13.95 11.17 6.84
N THR A 107 -13.35 9.99 6.63
CA THR A 107 -13.76 8.72 7.25
C THR A 107 -12.98 8.44 8.53
N TYR A 108 -11.67 8.70 8.53
CA TYR A 108 -10.78 8.40 9.66
C TYR A 108 -10.12 9.67 10.20
N PRO A 109 -10.13 9.91 11.51
CA PRO A 109 -9.53 11.12 12.06
C PRO A 109 -8.02 11.15 11.85
N ARG A 110 -7.48 12.36 11.66
CA ARG A 110 -6.03 12.63 11.71
C ARG A 110 -5.43 12.10 13.01
N GLY A 111 -4.22 11.54 12.93
CA GLY A 111 -3.57 10.90 14.07
C GLY A 111 -4.34 9.67 14.59
N GLY A 112 -5.32 9.15 13.85
CA GLY A 112 -6.01 7.90 14.15
C GLY A 112 -5.13 6.67 13.91
N ALA A 113 -5.64 5.49 14.29
CA ALA A 113 -4.91 4.24 14.05
C ALA A 113 -4.79 3.94 12.54
N GLU A 114 -5.82 4.26 11.78
CA GLU A 114 -5.93 4.05 10.34
C GLU A 114 -4.98 4.98 9.57
N ALA A 115 -4.91 6.25 9.97
CA ALA A 115 -3.95 7.20 9.40
C ALA A 115 -2.49 6.77 9.65
N ARG A 116 -2.18 6.28 10.87
CA ARG A 116 -0.86 5.71 11.17
C ARG A 116 -0.56 4.46 10.35
N ARG A 117 -1.52 3.56 10.19
CA ARG A 117 -1.37 2.35 9.37
C ARG A 117 -1.10 2.66 7.91
N LEU A 118 -1.81 3.64 7.35
CA LEU A 118 -1.58 4.12 5.99
C LEU A 118 -0.19 4.76 5.84
N HIS A 119 0.22 5.59 6.79
CA HIS A 119 1.57 6.16 6.84
C HIS A 119 2.64 5.06 6.86
N ASP A 120 2.51 4.08 7.77
CA ASP A 120 3.49 3.00 7.93
C ASP A 120 3.58 2.14 6.67
N ALA A 121 2.47 1.88 6.00
CA ALA A 121 2.44 1.17 4.73
C ALA A 121 3.23 1.91 3.63
N LEU A 122 2.99 3.22 3.47
CA LEU A 122 3.72 4.03 2.50
C LEU A 122 5.22 4.11 2.82
N TYR A 123 5.56 4.26 4.10
CA TYR A 123 6.95 4.31 4.55
C TYR A 123 7.68 2.98 4.27
N ARG A 124 7.04 1.84 4.56
CA ARG A 124 7.60 0.49 4.29
C ARG A 124 7.83 0.26 2.81
N LEU A 125 6.89 0.68 1.95
CA LEU A 125 7.06 0.58 0.50
C LEU A 125 8.26 1.41 0.03
N ALA A 126 8.39 2.66 0.50
CA ALA A 126 9.50 3.52 0.10
C ALA A 126 10.86 3.05 0.65
N ALA A 127 10.88 2.39 1.81
CA ALA A 127 12.08 1.84 2.42
C ALA A 127 12.52 0.48 1.84
N ALA A 128 11.75 -0.08 0.90
CA ALA A 128 11.93 -1.43 0.37
C ALA A 128 13.31 -1.70 -0.26
N ASP A 129 13.89 -0.73 -0.96
CA ASP A 129 15.20 -0.89 -1.57
C ASP A 129 16.37 -0.54 -0.62
N GLY A 130 16.06 -0.02 0.57
CA GLY A 130 16.98 0.46 1.59
C GLY A 130 17.49 1.89 1.36
N ARG A 131 16.97 2.61 0.37
CA ARG A 131 17.38 3.97 -0.01
C ARG A 131 16.17 4.83 -0.35
N LEU A 132 15.65 5.50 0.67
CA LEU A 132 14.61 6.51 0.45
C LEU A 132 15.18 7.68 -0.37
N GLN A 133 14.73 7.81 -1.62
CA GLN A 133 15.21 8.86 -2.50
C GLN A 133 14.60 10.21 -2.13
N PRO A 134 15.27 11.35 -2.44
CA PRO A 134 14.78 12.67 -2.04
C PRO A 134 13.34 12.97 -2.49
N ARG A 135 12.93 12.47 -3.66
CA ARG A 135 11.57 12.68 -4.19
C ARG A 135 10.52 11.87 -3.43
N GLU A 136 10.84 10.64 -3.07
CA GLU A 136 9.98 9.77 -2.27
C GLU A 136 9.86 10.31 -0.85
N LYS A 137 10.98 10.77 -0.27
CA LYS A 137 10.98 11.43 1.02
C LYS A 137 10.09 12.67 1.02
N ALA A 138 10.20 13.53 0.00
CA ALA A 138 9.36 14.73 -0.09
C ALA A 138 7.86 14.38 -0.18
N PHE A 139 7.52 13.33 -0.93
CA PHE A 139 6.15 12.81 -0.98
C PHE A 139 5.69 12.29 0.39
N LEU A 140 6.50 11.45 1.04
CA LEU A 140 6.17 10.92 2.37
C LEU A 140 6.03 12.03 3.41
N ASP A 141 6.91 13.03 3.41
CA ASP A 141 6.84 14.17 4.33
C ASP A 141 5.51 14.93 4.13
N ALA A 142 5.09 15.15 2.87
CA ALA A 142 3.82 15.81 2.55
C ALA A 142 2.60 15.00 3.00
N VAL A 143 2.60 13.68 2.75
CA VAL A 143 1.53 12.78 3.19
C VAL A 143 1.48 12.71 4.71
N THR A 144 2.64 12.57 5.36
CA THR A 144 2.78 12.53 6.82
C THR A 144 2.19 13.78 7.44
N ALA A 145 2.57 14.97 6.98
CA ALA A 145 2.05 16.24 7.48
C ALA A 145 0.51 16.37 7.39
N LYS A 146 -0.15 15.62 6.51
CA LYS A 146 -1.61 15.55 6.44
C LYS A 146 -2.23 14.48 7.33
N LEU A 147 -1.53 13.38 7.60
CA LEU A 147 -2.05 12.23 8.32
C LEU A 147 -1.83 12.31 9.84
N VAL A 148 -0.74 12.94 10.30
CA VAL A 148 -0.43 13.12 11.74
C VAL A 148 -1.00 14.40 12.32
#